data_AF-A0A3N5M4D8-F1
#
_entry.id   AF-A0A3N5M4D8-F1
#
_cell.length_a   1.000
_cell.length_b   1.000
_cell.length_c   1.000
_cell.angle_alpha   90.00
_cell.angle_beta   90.00
_cell.angle_gamma   90.00
#
_symmetry.space_group_name_H-M   'P 1'
#
loop_
_entity.id
_entity.type
_entity.pdbx_description
1 polymer ?
#
loop_
_entity_poly.entity_id
_entity_poly.type
_entity_poly.pdbx_seq_one_letter_code
_entity_poly.pdbx_strand_id
1 'polypeptide(L)'
;MSVNRYLPAARYVAQAIPGILAQLGLNPFISRFVLTETQQGNAWLFVVLEVSPLNHPEDYATSHTLDYLSTALHDLPVVISESYGLRYAVLLGSAQTSFLDLPQLVERHIPRWVDTLEGSIF
;
A
#
# COMPACT_ATOMS: atom_id res chain seq x y z
N MET A 1 19.44 4.98 -6.66
CA MET A 1 18.68 4.70 -7.89
C MET A 1 17.45 5.60 -7.88
N SER A 2 16.85 5.93 -9.03
CA SER A 2 15.79 6.96 -9.09
C SER A 2 14.41 6.32 -8.96
N VAL A 3 13.67 6.72 -7.92
CA VAL A 3 12.29 6.30 -7.63
C VAL A 3 11.35 6.45 -8.85
N ASN A 4 11.72 7.33 -9.78
CA ASN A 4 11.05 7.57 -11.05
C ASN A 4 10.76 6.32 -11.89
N ARG A 5 11.57 5.25 -11.76
CA ARG A 5 11.31 4.00 -12.51
C ARG A 5 10.01 3.31 -12.07
N TYR A 6 9.57 3.52 -10.84
CA TYR A 6 8.33 2.94 -10.29
C TYR A 6 7.13 3.89 -10.41
N LEU A 7 7.34 5.12 -10.88
CA LEU A 7 6.28 6.11 -11.03
C LEU A 7 5.10 5.63 -11.91
N PRO A 8 5.32 4.89 -13.02
CA PRO A 8 4.21 4.33 -13.81
C PRO A 8 3.39 3.31 -13.02
N ALA A 9 4.05 2.41 -12.28
CA ALA A 9 3.38 1.43 -11.44
C ALA A 9 2.63 2.10 -10.27
N ALA A 10 3.25 3.11 -9.65
CA ALA A 10 2.63 3.90 -8.59
C ALA A 10 1.35 4.60 -9.09
N ARG A 11 1.40 5.19 -10.28
CA ARG A 11 0.23 5.84 -10.91
C ARG A 11 -0.89 4.84 -11.22
N TYR A 12 -0.54 3.65 -11.71
CA TYR A 12 -1.52 2.59 -11.95
C TYR A 12 -2.25 2.23 -10.65
N VAL A 13 -1.51 1.94 -9.59
CA VAL A 13 -2.09 1.58 -8.29
C VAL A 13 -2.92 2.74 -7.72
N ALA A 14 -2.44 3.98 -7.82
CA ALA A 14 -3.16 5.16 -7.35
C ALA A 14 -4.49 5.39 -8.08
N GLN A 15 -4.57 5.03 -9.37
CA GLN A 15 -5.80 5.11 -10.15
C GLN A 15 -6.73 3.92 -9.89
N ALA A 16 -6.19 2.73 -9.61
CA ALA A 16 -6.96 1.50 -9.43
C ALA A 16 -7.62 1.40 -8.05
N ILE A 17 -6.89 1.75 -6.97
CA ILE A 17 -7.36 1.58 -5.58
C ILE A 17 -8.73 2.19 -5.31
N PRO A 18 -9.04 3.44 -5.71
CA PRO A 18 -10.37 4.01 -5.48
C PRO A 18 -11.49 3.15 -6.08
N GLY A 19 -11.28 2.64 -7.31
CA GLY A 19 -12.24 1.79 -7.99
C GLY A 19 -12.41 0.43 -7.32
N ILE A 20 -11.30 -0.17 -6.85
CA ILE A 20 -11.31 -1.46 -6.14
C ILE A 20 -12.07 -1.33 -4.81
N LEU A 21 -11.80 -0.27 -4.04
CA LEU A 21 -12.50 -0.01 -2.78
C LEU A 21 -13.99 0.22 -3.01
N ALA A 22 -14.36 0.99 -4.03
CA ALA A 22 -15.77 1.19 -4.38
C ALA A 22 -16.49 -0.11 -4.78
N GLN A 23 -15.80 -1.04 -5.44
CA GLN A 23 -16.35 -2.38 -5.78
C GLN A 23 -16.59 -3.23 -4.52
N LEU A 24 -15.78 -3.05 -3.48
CA LEU A 24 -15.98 -3.68 -2.18
C LEU A 24 -17.07 -2.99 -1.33
N GLY A 25 -17.72 -1.94 -1.85
CA GLY A 25 -18.70 -1.15 -1.11
C GLY A 25 -18.08 -0.19 -0.11
N LEU A 26 -16.76 -0.01 -0.15
CA LEU A 26 -16.00 0.90 0.72
C LEU A 26 -15.90 2.28 0.07
N ASN A 27 -15.82 3.32 0.90
CA ASN A 27 -15.68 4.69 0.41
C ASN A 27 -14.20 5.06 0.29
N PRO A 28 -13.66 5.31 -0.91
CA PRO A 28 -12.26 5.61 -1.11
C PRO A 28 -11.90 7.06 -0.74
N PHE A 29 -11.90 7.37 0.55
CA PHE A 29 -11.40 8.66 1.05
C PHE A 29 -9.88 8.67 1.07
N ILE A 30 -9.26 8.82 -0.09
CA ILE A 30 -7.80 8.87 -0.18
C ILE A 30 -7.35 10.31 0.06
N SER A 31 -6.57 10.51 1.13
CA SER A 31 -6.00 11.82 1.48
C SER A 31 -4.76 12.12 0.64
N ARG A 32 -3.86 11.13 0.47
CA ARG A 32 -2.64 11.28 -0.34
C ARG A 32 -2.01 9.94 -0.73
N PHE A 33 -1.16 9.99 -1.76
CA PHE A 33 -0.27 8.90 -2.15
C PHE A 33 1.18 9.30 -1.89
N VAL A 34 1.98 8.39 -1.32
CA VAL A 34 3.40 8.63 -1.03
C VAL A 34 4.21 7.50 -1.62
N LEU A 35 5.01 7.81 -2.63
CA LEU A 35 5.94 6.86 -3.24
C LEU A 35 7.32 7.01 -2.60
N THR A 36 7.88 5.91 -2.12
CA THR A 36 9.21 5.90 -1.49
C THR A 36 10.00 4.66 -1.89
N GLU A 37 11.31 4.81 -1.98
CA GLU A 37 12.26 3.73 -2.22
C GLU A 37 13.11 3.56 -0.95
N THR A 38 13.15 2.35 -0.40
CA THR A 38 14.01 2.07 0.74
C THR A 38 15.48 2.05 0.31
N GLN A 39 16.41 2.21 1.25
CA GLN A 39 17.84 2.05 0.98
C GLN A 39 18.20 0.64 0.47
N GLN A 40 17.35 -0.35 0.75
CA GLN A 40 17.45 -1.72 0.26
C GLN A 40 16.94 -1.87 -1.19
N GLY A 41 16.41 -0.79 -1.79
CA GLY A 41 15.90 -0.73 -3.16
C GLY A 41 14.46 -1.23 -3.32
N ASN A 42 13.70 -1.38 -2.23
CA ASN A 42 12.29 -1.74 -2.28
C ASN A 42 11.45 -0.49 -2.49
N ALA A 43 10.60 -0.49 -3.52
CA ALA A 43 9.70 0.61 -3.81
C ALA A 43 8.31 0.35 -3.23
N TRP A 44 7.88 1.24 -2.36
CA TRP A 44 6.59 1.17 -1.68
C TRP A 44 5.73 2.36 -2.07
N LEU A 45 4.47 2.09 -2.36
CA LEU A 45 3.44 3.09 -2.48
C LEU A 45 2.55 3.05 -1.25
N PHE A 46 2.54 4.14 -0.50
CA PHE A 46 1.64 4.33 0.62
C PHE A 46 0.40 5.09 0.16
N VAL A 47 -0.77 4.54 0.46
CA VAL A 47 -2.08 5.15 0.20
C VAL A 47 -2.69 5.50 1.54
N VAL A 48 -2.71 6.79 1.85
CA VAL A 48 -3.23 7.29 3.12
C VAL A 48 -4.71 7.55 2.95
N LEU A 49 -5.52 6.88 3.76
CA LEU A 49 -6.96 7.09 3.80
C LEU A 49 -7.34 8.01 4.95
N GLU A 50 -8.23 8.95 4.66
CA GLU A 50 -8.96 9.73 5.64
C GLU A 50 -10.24 8.99 6.00
N VAL A 51 -10.16 8.13 7.01
CA VAL A 51 -11.36 7.50 7.56
C VAL A 51 -12.03 8.53 8.46
N SER A 52 -13.09 9.16 7.94
CA SER A 52 -13.96 10.01 8.74
C SER A 52 -14.49 9.23 9.96
N PRO A 53 -14.62 9.84 11.16
CA PRO A 53 -15.01 9.14 12.40
C PRO A 53 -16.39 8.48 12.39
N LEU A 54 -17.13 8.57 11.28
CA LEU A 54 -18.46 8.01 11.10
C LEU A 54 -18.48 6.66 10.34
N ASN A 55 -17.35 6.17 9.81
CA ASN A 55 -17.28 4.92 9.05
C ASN A 55 -16.38 3.90 9.74
N HIS A 56 -16.81 2.64 9.77
CA HIS A 56 -16.11 1.46 10.29
C HIS A 56 -14.71 1.28 9.67
N PRO A 57 -13.60 1.73 10.32
CA PRO A 57 -12.25 1.56 9.78
C PRO A 57 -11.86 0.08 9.63
N GLU A 58 -12.43 -0.79 10.46
CA GLU A 58 -12.17 -2.23 10.46
C GLU A 58 -12.47 -2.91 9.12
N ASP A 59 -13.47 -2.41 8.37
CA ASP A 59 -13.87 -3.00 7.08
C ASP A 59 -12.77 -2.84 6.01
N TYR A 60 -11.96 -1.79 6.14
CA TYR A 60 -10.82 -1.51 5.26
C TYR A 60 -9.61 -2.40 5.58
N ALA A 61 -9.56 -2.97 6.79
CA ALA A 61 -8.44 -3.76 7.28
C ALA A 61 -8.70 -5.27 7.30
N THR A 62 -9.90 -5.70 6.89
CA THR A 62 -10.22 -7.14 6.84
C THR A 62 -9.29 -7.89 5.89
N SER A 63 -8.97 -9.14 6.23
CA SER A 63 -8.17 -10.01 5.36
C SER A 63 -8.78 -10.14 3.96
N HIS A 64 -10.11 -10.19 3.87
CA HIS A 64 -10.82 -10.22 2.59
C HIS A 64 -10.56 -8.97 1.73
N THR A 65 -10.59 -7.77 2.33
CA THR A 65 -10.28 -6.52 1.62
C THR A 65 -8.83 -6.51 1.13
N LEU A 66 -7.88 -6.94 1.98
CA LEU A 66 -6.46 -6.99 1.63
C LEU A 66 -6.16 -8.01 0.53
N ASP A 67 -6.74 -9.21 0.62
CA ASP A 67 -6.60 -10.25 -0.39
C ASP A 67 -7.18 -9.79 -1.73
N TYR A 68 -8.35 -9.17 -1.72
CA TYR A 68 -8.98 -8.63 -2.93
C TYR A 68 -8.15 -7.52 -3.56
N LEU A 69 -7.62 -6.59 -2.75
CA LEU A 69 -6.71 -5.53 -3.21
C LEU A 69 -5.45 -6.13 -3.84
N SER A 70 -4.82 -7.12 -3.20
CA SER A 70 -3.65 -7.82 -3.73
C SER A 70 -3.93 -8.45 -5.09
N THR A 71 -5.01 -9.24 -5.20
CA THR A 71 -5.40 -9.88 -6.46
C THR A 71 -5.74 -8.87 -7.56
N ALA A 72 -6.50 -7.82 -7.23
CA ALA A 72 -6.87 -6.77 -8.20
C ALA A 72 -5.68 -5.94 -8.68
N LEU A 73 -4.62 -5.84 -7.86
CA LEU A 73 -3.38 -5.14 -8.20
C LEU A 73 -2.33 -6.04 -8.85
N HIS A 74 -2.71 -7.19 -9.40
CA HIS A 74 -1.82 -8.19 -10.01
C HIS A 74 -0.89 -8.91 -9.03
N ASP A 75 -1.46 -9.37 -7.91
CA ASP A 75 -0.75 -10.09 -6.84
C ASP A 75 0.37 -9.29 -6.18
N LEU A 76 0.27 -7.96 -6.21
CA LEU A 76 1.19 -7.10 -5.50
C LEU A 76 0.94 -7.19 -3.98
N PRO A 77 1.97 -7.38 -3.15
CA PRO A 77 1.79 -7.40 -1.70
C PRO A 77 1.22 -6.08 -1.18
N VAL A 78 0.06 -6.17 -0.51
CA VAL A 78 -0.62 -5.06 0.16
C VAL A 78 -0.65 -5.34 1.65
N VAL A 79 -0.16 -4.40 2.44
CA VAL A 79 -0.30 -4.42 3.91
C VAL A 79 -1.00 -3.16 4.38
N ILE A 80 -1.68 -3.22 5.52
CA ILE A 80 -2.36 -2.06 6.12
C ILE A 80 -1.73 -1.69 7.46
N SER A 81 -1.64 -0.39 7.72
CA SER A 81 -1.28 0.17 9.03
C SER A 81 -2.43 1.03 9.55
N GLU A 82 -2.74 0.86 10.84
CA GLU A 82 -3.79 1.62 11.55
C GLU A 82 -3.21 2.54 12.64
N SER A 83 -1.91 2.46 12.94
CA SER A 83 -1.28 3.06 14.13
C SER A 83 -1.43 4.59 14.23
N TYR A 84 -1.52 5.30 13.09
CA TYR A 84 -1.63 6.77 13.03
C TYR A 84 -2.63 7.20 11.93
N GLY A 85 -3.70 6.43 11.78
CA GLY A 85 -4.63 6.51 10.66
C GLY A 85 -4.43 5.35 9.67
N LEU A 86 -5.42 5.16 8.81
CA LEU A 86 -5.51 3.99 7.94
C LEU A 86 -4.67 4.19 6.67
N ARG A 87 -3.70 3.32 6.43
CA ARG A 87 -2.78 3.43 5.29
C ARG A 87 -2.51 2.07 4.67
N TYR A 88 -2.72 1.93 3.37
CA TYR A 88 -2.22 0.78 2.63
C TYR A 88 -0.79 1.02 2.20
N ALA A 89 0.08 0.02 2.31
CA ALA A 89 1.39 0.00 1.71
C ALA A 89 1.44 -1.10 0.66
N VAL A 90 1.68 -0.72 -0.59
CA VAL A 90 1.76 -1.62 -1.74
C VAL A 90 3.22 -1.71 -2.17
N LEU A 91 3.75 -2.92 -2.23
CA LEU A 91 5.10 -3.17 -2.72
C LEU A 91 5.11 -3.18 -4.25
N LEU A 92 5.64 -2.13 -4.88
CA LEU A 92 5.72 -2.01 -6.36
C LEU A 92 6.91 -2.76 -6.95
N GLY A 93 7.94 -3.02 -6.14
CA GLY A 93 9.11 -3.75 -6.57
C GLY A 93 10.12 -3.92 -5.45
N SER A 94 10.85 -5.02 -5.50
CA SER A 94 11.96 -5.32 -4.60
C SER A 94 13.25 -5.35 -5.40
N ALA A 95 14.31 -4.68 -4.94
CA ALA A 95 15.62 -4.78 -5.60
C ALA A 95 16.34 -6.11 -5.30
N GLN A 96 15.80 -6.88 -4.34
CA GLN A 96 16.31 -8.19 -3.97
C GLN A 96 15.14 -9.15 -3.80
N THR A 97 14.49 -9.58 -4.89
CA THR A 97 13.84 -10.89 -4.86
C THR A 97 13.47 -11.42 -6.23
N SER A 98 14.13 -12.51 -6.62
CA SER A 98 13.51 -13.59 -7.37
C SER A 98 12.20 -13.99 -6.69
N PHE A 99 11.16 -14.28 -7.45
CA PHE A 99 9.80 -14.65 -7.01
C PHE A 99 9.70 -15.78 -5.94
N LEU A 100 10.82 -16.43 -5.59
CA LEU A 100 10.89 -17.61 -4.72
C LEU A 100 11.09 -17.32 -3.21
N ASP A 101 11.39 -16.09 -2.76
CA ASP A 101 11.49 -15.78 -1.30
C ASP A 101 10.23 -15.12 -0.71
N LEU A 102 9.14 -15.01 -1.48
CA LEU A 102 7.91 -14.33 -1.05
C LEU A 102 7.07 -14.97 0.07
N PRO A 103 7.23 -16.23 0.52
CA PRO A 103 6.40 -16.74 1.62
C PRO A 103 6.81 -16.24 3.01
N GLN A 104 7.99 -15.64 3.19
CA GLN A 104 8.50 -15.28 4.53
C GLN A 104 8.45 -13.78 4.88
N LEU A 105 8.21 -12.90 3.91
CA LEU A 105 8.14 -11.44 4.17
C LEU A 105 6.73 -10.96 4.54
N VAL A 106 5.69 -11.74 4.19
CA VAL A 106 4.28 -11.36 4.40
C VAL A 106 3.88 -11.49 5.87
N GLU A 107 4.59 -12.27 6.69
CA GLU A 107 4.04 -12.72 7.97
C GLU A 107 4.46 -11.95 9.22
N ARG A 108 5.47 -11.06 9.20
CA ARG A 108 5.87 -10.39 10.46
C ARG A 108 6.34 -8.96 10.28
N HIS A 109 5.57 -8.09 10.91
CA HIS A 109 5.89 -6.70 11.25
C HIS A 109 5.81 -5.74 10.07
N ILE A 110 4.79 -4.88 10.11
CA ILE A 110 4.88 -3.53 9.57
C ILE A 110 6.19 -2.94 10.11
N PRO A 111 7.19 -2.67 9.28
CA PRO A 111 8.48 -2.24 9.79
C PRO A 111 8.32 -0.87 10.44
N ARG A 112 8.82 -0.69 11.66
CA ARG A 112 8.63 0.52 12.50
C ARG A 112 8.94 1.86 11.81
N TRP A 113 9.75 1.84 10.76
CA TRP A 113 10.05 3.01 9.92
C TRP A 113 8.91 3.44 8.98
N VAL A 114 7.87 2.63 8.77
CA VAL A 114 6.63 3.02 8.07
C VAL A 114 5.95 4.22 8.76
N ASP A 115 6.10 4.34 10.08
CA ASP A 115 5.59 5.48 10.85
C ASP A 115 6.49 6.73 10.76
N THR A 116 7.72 6.59 10.23
CA THR A 116 8.76 7.65 10.25
C THR A 116 9.06 8.22 8.85
N LEU A 117 8.34 7.79 7.81
CA LEU A 117 8.59 8.23 6.44
C LEU A 117 7.95 9.60 6.17
N GLU A 118 8.74 10.66 6.36
CA GLU A 118 8.56 11.93 5.64
C GLU A 118 8.90 11.71 4.16
N GLY A 119 7.95 11.16 3.41
CA GLY A 119 8.08 10.96 1.97
C GLY A 119 7.76 12.23 1.18
N SER A 120 8.53 12.49 0.12
CA SER A 120 8.23 13.56 -0.83
C SER A 120 6.87 13.33 -1.49
N ILE A 121 6.02 14.35 -1.37
CA ILE A 121 4.69 14.43 -1.97
C ILE A 121 4.86 14.61 -3.48
N PHE A 122 4.20 13.78 -4.28
CA PHE A 122 4.10 13.93 -5.73
C PHE A 122 2.64 14.10 -6.16
#